data_AF-A0A7I8EH96-F1
#
_entry.id   AF-A0A7I8EH96-F1
#
_cell.length_a   1.000
_cell.length_b   1.000
_cell.length_c   1.000
_cell.angle_alpha   90.00
_cell.angle_beta   90.00
_cell.angle_gamma   90.00
#
_symmetry.space_group_name_H-M   'P 1'
#
loop_
_entity.id
_entity.type
_entity.pdbx_description
1 polymer ?
#
loop_
_entity_poly.entity_id
_entity_poly.type
_entity_poly.pdbx_seq_one_letter_code
_entity_poly.pdbx_strand_id
1 'polypeptide(L)'
;MSFDIHEPVFDEQGRYLEEAALRYEHTLMEQFTASPEGQAIIQTGTELGWAGAMIHYAINYPGVTPPTMTPSDLEEVIYDLFPRKVITERGDGAEIIQELRAFWHFLQRVYQLPQAKQMLARLTPQAARRLERELQEPANFGMAKSFVLMGTEAGFDMESPEGMQAWVKAYNATVAPAMAATDPASKKKLRGAPTGIRSAQRRKRKPAHPHERREP
;
A
#
# COMPACT_ATOMS: atom_id res chain seq x y z
N MET A 1 -1.16 19.50 -20.40
CA MET A 1 -1.88 18.29 -20.84
C MET A 1 -2.96 17.99 -19.82
N SER A 2 -4.17 17.63 -20.23
CA SER A 2 -5.21 17.17 -19.29
C SER A 2 -4.81 15.79 -18.77
N PHE A 3 -4.65 15.64 -17.47
CA PHE A 3 -4.42 14.35 -16.82
C PHE A 3 -5.62 13.42 -17.05
N ASP A 4 -5.34 12.16 -17.40
CA ASP A 4 -6.34 11.10 -17.52
C ASP A 4 -6.14 10.12 -16.37
N ILE A 5 -7.14 9.99 -15.50
CA ILE A 5 -7.10 9.05 -14.38
C ILE A 5 -7.04 7.59 -14.82
N HIS A 6 -7.35 7.28 -16.08
CA HIS A 6 -7.25 5.95 -16.66
C HIS A 6 -5.94 5.70 -17.40
N GLU A 7 -4.96 6.61 -17.34
CA GLU A 7 -3.67 6.38 -17.98
C GLU A 7 -3.00 5.10 -17.44
N PRO A 8 -2.40 4.28 -18.33
CA PRO A 8 -1.85 3.00 -17.93
C PRO A 8 -0.57 3.18 -17.09
N VAL A 9 -0.55 2.58 -15.90
CA VAL A 9 0.65 2.44 -15.05
C VAL A 9 1.29 1.05 -15.16
N PHE A 10 0.70 0.19 -15.99
CA PHE A 10 1.21 -1.13 -16.37
C PHE A 10 1.17 -1.28 -17.88
N ASP A 11 2.12 -2.02 -18.46
CA ASP A 11 2.06 -2.40 -19.87
C ASP A 11 1.03 -3.52 -20.14
N GLU A 12 0.86 -3.89 -21.41
CA GLU A 12 -0.08 -4.94 -21.83
C GLU A 12 0.24 -6.32 -21.21
N GLN A 13 1.48 -6.52 -20.76
CA GLN A 13 1.93 -7.74 -20.10
C GLN A 13 1.79 -7.66 -18.56
N GLY A 14 1.29 -6.55 -18.04
CA GLY A 14 1.13 -6.28 -16.61
C GLY A 14 2.43 -5.90 -15.90
N ARG A 15 3.47 -5.48 -16.64
CA ARG A 15 4.71 -4.98 -16.02
C ARG A 15 4.52 -3.53 -15.59
N TYR A 16 4.99 -3.23 -14.39
CA TYR A 16 4.97 -1.89 -13.81
C TYR A 16 5.77 -0.91 -14.67
N LEU A 17 5.15 0.24 -14.96
CA LEU A 17 5.76 1.35 -15.71
C LEU A 17 6.14 2.45 -14.72
N GLU A 18 7.37 2.42 -14.21
CA GLU A 18 7.84 3.29 -13.12
C GLU A 18 7.61 4.78 -13.38
N GLU A 19 8.07 5.32 -14.51
CA GLU A 19 7.90 6.73 -14.84
C GLU A 19 6.42 7.13 -14.98
N ALA A 20 5.60 6.24 -15.54
CA ALA A 20 4.16 6.49 -15.71
C ALA A 20 3.43 6.48 -14.36
N ALA A 21 3.76 5.53 -13.49
CA ALA A 21 3.20 5.43 -12.15
C ALA A 21 3.60 6.61 -11.26
N LEU A 22 4.86 7.05 -11.30
CA LEU A 22 5.32 8.23 -10.57
C LEU A 22 4.62 9.50 -11.03
N ARG A 23 4.48 9.69 -12.36
CA ARG A 23 3.71 10.81 -12.91
C ARG A 23 2.24 10.75 -12.49
N TYR A 24 1.64 9.56 -12.56
CA TYR A 24 0.26 9.33 -12.16
C TYR A 24 0.02 9.73 -10.70
N GLU A 25 0.84 9.22 -9.79
CA GLU A 25 0.79 9.52 -8.35
C GLU A 25 0.95 11.03 -8.10
N HIS A 26 1.99 11.63 -8.69
CA HIS A 26 2.30 13.05 -8.51
C HIS A 26 1.17 13.95 -9.00
N THR A 27 0.74 13.78 -10.26
CA THR A 27 -0.27 14.65 -10.87
C THR A 27 -1.65 14.49 -10.23
N LEU A 28 -2.00 13.30 -9.75
CA LEU A 28 -3.25 13.09 -9.02
C LEU A 28 -3.20 13.76 -7.64
N MET A 29 -2.07 13.67 -6.94
CA MET A 29 -1.87 14.34 -5.66
C MET A 29 -1.79 15.86 -5.77
N GLU A 30 -1.21 16.41 -6.84
CA GLU A 30 -1.23 17.86 -7.11
C GLU A 30 -2.68 18.36 -7.27
N GLN A 31 -3.51 17.64 -8.04
CA GLN A 31 -4.91 17.99 -8.23
C GLN A 31 -5.73 17.86 -6.93
N PHE A 32 -5.48 16.82 -6.13
CA PHE A 32 -6.13 16.68 -4.82
C PHE A 32 -5.71 17.80 -3.87
N THR A 33 -4.42 18.10 -3.76
CA THR A 33 -3.89 19.19 -2.94
C THR A 33 -4.50 20.54 -3.33
N ALA A 34 -4.68 20.81 -4.63
CA ALA A 34 -5.31 22.02 -5.14
C ALA A 34 -6.86 22.02 -5.03
N SER A 35 -7.47 20.89 -4.69
CA SER A 35 -8.93 20.77 -4.60
C SER A 35 -9.50 21.38 -3.31
N PRO A 36 -10.79 21.79 -3.30
CA PRO A 36 -11.45 22.21 -2.07
C PRO A 36 -11.37 21.18 -0.93
N GLU A 37 -11.42 19.88 -1.26
CA GLU A 37 -11.32 18.79 -0.28
C GLU A 37 -9.93 18.73 0.37
N GLY A 38 -8.86 18.87 -0.41
CA GLY A 38 -7.48 18.92 0.11
C GLY A 38 -7.20 20.21 0.88
N GLN A 39 -7.62 21.36 0.32
CA GLN A 39 -7.46 22.67 0.97
C GLN A 39 -8.19 22.75 2.32
N ALA A 40 -9.35 22.10 2.46
CA ALA A 40 -10.07 22.05 3.73
C ALA A 40 -9.27 21.36 4.86
N ILE A 41 -8.46 20.34 4.53
CA ILE A 41 -7.56 19.68 5.49
C ILE A 41 -6.34 20.55 5.78
N ILE A 42 -5.72 21.13 4.76
CA ILE A 42 -4.55 22.01 4.94
C ILE A 42 -4.89 23.20 5.84
N GLN A 43 -6.10 23.75 5.71
CA GLN A 43 -6.57 24.85 6.55
C GLN A 43 -6.73 24.48 8.04
N THR A 44 -6.85 23.19 8.39
CA THR A 44 -6.83 22.74 9.78
C THR A 44 -5.41 22.59 10.35
N GLY A 45 -4.38 22.86 9.54
CA GLY A 45 -2.97 22.71 9.92
C GLY A 45 -2.43 21.30 9.75
N THR A 46 -3.15 20.42 9.07
CA THR A 46 -2.77 19.02 8.84
C THR A 46 -2.08 18.89 7.49
N GLU A 47 -0.93 18.21 7.44
CA GLU A 47 -0.23 17.91 6.19
C GLU A 47 -0.94 16.79 5.41
N LEU A 48 -0.87 16.84 4.08
CA LEU A 48 -1.39 15.79 3.22
C LEU A 48 -0.28 14.79 2.87
N GLY A 49 -0.66 13.54 2.65
CA GLY A 49 0.28 12.51 2.20
C GLY A 49 -0.29 11.11 2.24
N TRP A 50 -1.32 10.86 3.05
CA TRP A 50 -1.93 9.54 3.19
C TRP A 50 -2.65 9.06 1.94
N ALA A 51 -3.24 9.97 1.16
CA ALA A 51 -3.78 9.64 -0.16
C ALA A 51 -2.68 9.20 -1.12
N GLY A 52 -1.53 9.89 -1.12
CA GLY A 52 -0.36 9.52 -1.91
C GLY A 52 0.18 8.14 -1.53
N ALA A 53 0.34 7.89 -0.23
CA ALA A 53 0.72 6.58 0.28
C ALA A 53 -0.29 5.48 -0.14
N MET A 54 -1.59 5.75 -0.05
CA MET A 54 -2.62 4.79 -0.48
C MET A 54 -2.50 4.45 -1.96
N ILE A 55 -2.31 5.43 -2.84
CA ILE A 55 -2.11 5.20 -4.28
C ILE A 55 -0.84 4.37 -4.50
N HIS A 56 0.26 4.77 -3.87
CA HIS A 56 1.54 4.07 -3.98
C HIS A 56 1.43 2.59 -3.60
N TYR A 57 0.84 2.29 -2.44
CA TYR A 57 0.68 0.92 -1.97
C TYR A 57 -0.32 0.13 -2.83
N ALA A 58 -1.39 0.75 -3.31
CA ALA A 58 -2.35 0.09 -4.21
C ALA A 58 -1.71 -0.32 -5.55
N ILE A 59 -0.88 0.53 -6.14
CA ILE A 59 -0.22 0.25 -7.41
C ILE A 59 0.85 -0.83 -7.20
N ASN A 60 1.65 -0.73 -6.15
CA ASN A 60 2.82 -1.60 -5.97
C ASN A 60 2.51 -3.01 -5.42
N TYR A 61 1.33 -3.22 -4.81
CA TYR A 61 0.99 -4.49 -4.15
C TYR A 61 -0.19 -5.21 -4.83
N PRO A 62 -1.45 -4.74 -4.73
CA PRO A 62 -2.56 -5.35 -5.46
C PRO A 62 -2.54 -5.07 -6.97
N GLY A 63 -1.74 -4.10 -7.44
CA GLY A 63 -1.61 -3.80 -8.86
C GLY A 63 -2.79 -3.02 -9.42
N VAL A 64 -3.38 -2.14 -8.62
CA VAL A 64 -4.60 -1.39 -8.98
C VAL A 64 -4.42 0.11 -8.83
N THR A 65 -5.15 0.88 -9.63
CA THR A 65 -5.27 2.34 -9.51
C THR A 65 -6.63 2.70 -8.90
N PRO A 66 -6.84 3.93 -8.40
CA PRO A 66 -8.13 4.37 -7.87
C PRO A 66 -9.36 4.06 -8.76
N PRO A 67 -9.30 4.17 -10.10
CA PRO A 67 -10.40 3.77 -10.98
C PRO A 67 -10.73 2.27 -10.98
N THR A 68 -9.76 1.40 -10.73
CA THR A 68 -9.94 -0.07 -10.75
C THR A 68 -10.00 -0.68 -9.35
N MET A 69 -9.73 0.11 -8.31
CA MET A 69 -9.72 -0.33 -6.93
C MET A 69 -11.10 -0.78 -6.46
N THR A 70 -11.15 -1.94 -5.80
CA THR A 70 -12.33 -2.46 -5.11
C THR A 70 -12.28 -2.17 -3.60
N PRO A 71 -13.40 -2.31 -2.88
CA PRO A 71 -13.39 -2.16 -1.42
C PRO A 71 -12.43 -3.14 -0.71
N SER A 72 -12.21 -4.32 -1.30
CA SER A 72 -11.26 -5.29 -0.75
C SER A 72 -9.82 -4.79 -0.89
N ASP A 73 -9.47 -4.20 -2.03
CA ASP A 73 -8.12 -3.65 -2.25
C ASP A 73 -7.87 -2.47 -1.31
N LEU A 74 -8.88 -1.62 -1.09
CA LEU A 74 -8.80 -0.53 -0.11
C LEU A 74 -8.59 -1.07 1.32
N GLU A 75 -9.33 -2.10 1.72
CA GLU A 75 -9.17 -2.72 3.03
C GLU A 75 -7.81 -3.40 3.18
N GLU A 76 -7.25 -4.01 2.13
CA GLU A 76 -5.89 -4.55 2.11
C GLU A 76 -4.86 -3.44 2.32
N VAL A 77 -4.99 -2.31 1.63
CA VAL A 77 -4.07 -1.17 1.82
C VAL A 77 -4.14 -0.64 3.25
N ILE A 78 -5.35 -0.41 3.76
CA ILE A 78 -5.55 0.22 5.07
C ILE A 78 -5.21 -0.71 6.23
N TYR A 79 -5.62 -1.99 6.17
CA TYR A 79 -5.55 -2.88 7.33
C TYR A 79 -4.46 -3.95 7.25
N ASP A 80 -3.78 -4.09 6.12
CA ASP A 80 -2.57 -4.92 6.01
C ASP A 80 -1.35 -4.05 5.67
N LEU A 81 -1.34 -3.37 4.52
CA LEU A 81 -0.13 -2.70 4.03
C LEU A 81 0.31 -1.54 4.93
N PHE A 82 -0.62 -0.67 5.36
CA PHE A 82 -0.29 0.45 6.26
C PHE A 82 0.29 -0.04 7.60
N PRO A 83 -0.41 -0.89 8.40
CA PRO A 83 0.14 -1.50 9.62
C PRO A 83 1.51 -2.14 9.43
N ARG A 84 1.68 -2.84 8.31
CA ARG A 84 2.90 -3.58 7.99
C ARG A 84 4.08 -2.70 7.60
N LYS A 85 3.85 -1.56 6.94
CA LYS A 85 4.88 -0.80 6.22
C LYS A 85 5.12 0.61 6.77
N VAL A 86 4.09 1.26 7.30
CA VAL A 86 4.14 2.67 7.69
C VAL A 86 4.48 2.79 9.17
N ILE A 87 5.41 3.68 9.48
CA ILE A 87 5.70 4.14 10.85
C ILE A 87 4.94 5.46 11.04
N THR A 88 4.13 5.50 12.08
CA THR A 88 3.21 6.60 12.40
C THR A 88 3.27 6.89 13.89
N GLU A 89 2.90 8.10 14.27
CA GLU A 89 2.68 8.41 15.68
C GLU A 89 1.35 7.81 16.17
N ARG A 90 1.09 7.92 17.48
CA ARG A 90 -0.21 7.54 18.04
C ARG A 90 -1.23 8.61 17.71
N GLY A 91 -2.35 8.21 17.11
CA GLY A 91 -3.46 9.10 16.75
C GLY A 91 -3.68 9.23 15.24
N ASP A 92 -2.72 8.82 14.41
CA ASP A 92 -2.75 9.00 12.95
C ASP A 92 -3.91 8.27 12.27
N GLY A 93 -4.50 7.25 12.91
CA GLY A 93 -5.63 6.51 12.35
C GLY A 93 -6.85 7.39 12.01
N ALA A 94 -7.10 8.46 12.78
CA ALA A 94 -8.16 9.41 12.49
C ALA A 94 -7.81 10.31 11.29
N GLU A 95 -6.58 10.83 11.27
CA GLU A 95 -6.07 11.70 10.21
C GLU A 95 -6.01 10.97 8.85
N ILE A 96 -5.48 9.74 8.85
CA ILE A 96 -5.46 8.89 7.65
C ILE A 96 -6.86 8.72 7.09
N ILE A 97 -7.83 8.29 7.92
CA ILE A 97 -9.19 8.06 7.44
C ILE A 97 -9.85 9.37 6.99
N GLN A 98 -9.61 10.49 7.68
CA GLN A 98 -10.11 11.81 7.26
C GLN A 98 -9.57 12.20 5.88
N GLU A 99 -8.27 12.09 5.65
CA GLU A 99 -7.65 12.41 4.36
C GLU A 99 -8.16 11.49 3.26
N LEU A 100 -8.20 10.18 3.49
CA LEU A 100 -8.70 9.23 2.49
C LEU A 100 -10.17 9.50 2.14
N ARG A 101 -11.00 9.90 3.10
CA ARG A 101 -12.38 10.31 2.81
C ARG A 101 -12.43 11.55 1.93
N ALA A 102 -11.65 12.58 2.24
CA ALA A 102 -11.58 13.79 1.43
C ALA A 102 -11.10 13.48 0.00
N PHE A 103 -10.10 12.61 -0.13
CA PHE A 103 -9.59 12.15 -1.40
C PHE A 103 -10.67 11.41 -2.23
N TRP A 104 -11.40 10.45 -1.63
CA TRP A 104 -12.46 9.75 -2.35
C TRP A 104 -13.65 10.65 -2.71
N HIS A 105 -13.94 11.68 -1.91
CA HIS A 105 -14.91 12.71 -2.29
C HIS A 105 -14.43 13.54 -3.50
N PHE A 106 -13.16 13.94 -3.50
CA PHE A 106 -12.55 14.60 -4.66
C PHE A 106 -12.64 13.72 -5.92
N LEU A 107 -12.28 12.43 -5.81
CA LEU A 107 -12.37 11.50 -6.94
C LEU A 107 -13.81 11.31 -7.45
N GLN A 108 -14.77 11.28 -6.53
CA GLN A 108 -16.19 11.23 -6.88
C GLN A 108 -16.64 12.50 -7.63
N ARG A 109 -16.17 13.68 -7.23
CA ARG A 109 -16.60 14.96 -7.80
C ARG A 109 -15.92 15.25 -9.14
N VAL A 110 -14.61 15.07 -9.22
CA VAL A 110 -13.80 15.48 -10.37
C VAL A 110 -13.82 14.43 -11.47
N TYR A 111 -13.67 13.16 -11.12
CA TYR A 111 -13.58 12.06 -12.08
C TYR A 111 -14.84 11.19 -12.15
N GLN A 112 -15.85 11.48 -11.32
CA GLN A 112 -17.14 10.77 -11.32
C GLN A 112 -17.00 9.26 -11.13
N LEU A 113 -15.98 8.83 -10.35
CA LEU A 113 -15.70 7.41 -10.16
C LEU A 113 -16.88 6.70 -9.48
N PRO A 114 -17.52 5.70 -10.11
CA PRO A 114 -18.73 5.07 -9.58
C PRO A 114 -18.50 4.32 -8.27
N GLN A 115 -17.30 3.77 -8.07
CA GLN A 115 -16.92 3.03 -6.87
C GLN A 115 -16.59 3.93 -5.67
N ALA A 116 -16.41 5.24 -5.85
CA ALA A 116 -16.04 6.14 -4.76
C ALA A 116 -17.04 6.09 -3.59
N LYS A 117 -18.34 5.94 -3.88
CA LYS A 117 -19.39 5.76 -2.86
C LYS A 117 -19.16 4.51 -2.00
N GLN A 118 -18.68 3.42 -2.60
CA GLN A 118 -18.40 2.18 -1.88
C GLN A 118 -17.17 2.34 -0.98
N MET A 119 -16.14 3.05 -1.45
CA MET A 119 -14.96 3.38 -0.64
C MET A 119 -15.31 4.25 0.55
N LEU A 120 -16.10 5.31 0.34
CA LEU A 120 -16.56 6.21 1.40
C LEU A 120 -17.39 5.49 2.47
N ALA A 121 -18.13 4.44 2.10
CA ALA A 121 -18.88 3.61 3.04
C ALA A 121 -17.98 2.74 3.94
N ARG A 122 -16.73 2.47 3.53
CA ARG A 122 -15.73 1.76 4.35
C ARG A 122 -14.98 2.68 5.29
N LEU A 123 -14.76 3.93 4.88
CA LEU A 123 -13.97 4.91 5.63
C LEU A 123 -14.82 5.60 6.71
N THR A 124 -15.19 4.88 7.77
CA THR A 124 -16.05 5.39 8.85
C THR A 124 -15.25 5.81 10.09
N PRO A 125 -15.86 6.50 11.08
CA PRO A 125 -15.19 6.72 12.37
C PRO A 125 -14.78 5.42 13.09
N GLN A 126 -15.51 4.32 12.85
CA GLN A 126 -15.10 3.00 13.35
C GLN A 126 -13.87 2.46 12.62
N ALA A 127 -13.74 2.76 11.31
CA ALA A 127 -12.57 2.43 10.53
C ALA A 127 -11.31 3.11 11.06
N ALA A 128 -11.40 4.38 11.48
CA ALA A 128 -10.31 5.13 12.11
C ALA A 128 -9.82 4.44 13.39
N ARG A 129 -10.74 4.14 14.31
CA ARG A 129 -10.42 3.43 15.56
C ARG A 129 -9.86 2.03 15.32
N ARG A 130 -10.29 1.35 14.26
CA ARG A 130 -9.71 0.06 13.88
C ARG A 130 -8.28 0.26 13.39
N LEU A 131 -8.09 1.13 12.41
CA LEU A 131 -6.79 1.41 11.81
C LEU A 131 -5.76 1.79 12.88
N GLU A 132 -6.13 2.66 13.82
CA GLU A 132 -5.27 3.05 14.94
C GLU A 132 -4.76 1.85 15.75
N ARG A 133 -5.64 0.88 16.05
CA ARG A 133 -5.20 -0.35 16.74
C ARG A 133 -4.27 -1.18 15.87
N GLU A 134 -4.60 -1.36 14.59
CA GLU A 134 -3.77 -2.18 13.69
C GLU A 134 -2.38 -1.57 13.50
N LEU A 135 -2.26 -0.24 13.40
CA LEU A 135 -1.00 0.49 13.24
C LEU A 135 -0.05 0.33 14.44
N GLN A 136 -0.61 0.07 15.62
CA GLN A 136 0.11 -0.01 16.89
C GLN A 136 0.34 -1.46 17.36
N GLU A 137 -0.21 -2.45 16.67
CA GLU A 137 -0.08 -3.87 17.01
C GLU A 137 1.20 -4.46 16.40
N PRO A 138 2.22 -4.80 17.21
CA PRO A 138 3.49 -5.31 16.67
C PRO A 138 3.36 -6.59 15.86
N ALA A 139 2.33 -7.41 16.12
CA ALA A 139 2.06 -8.62 15.34
C ALA A 139 1.72 -8.34 13.86
N ASN A 140 1.30 -7.12 13.53
CA ASN A 140 0.97 -6.71 12.17
C ASN A 140 2.18 -6.13 11.42
N PHE A 141 3.32 -5.93 12.08
CA PHE A 141 4.45 -5.23 11.47
C PHE A 141 5.20 -6.12 10.49
N GLY A 142 5.62 -5.53 9.38
CA GLY A 142 6.54 -6.18 8.46
C GLY A 142 7.96 -6.15 9.02
N MET A 143 8.78 -7.10 8.58
CA MET A 143 10.18 -7.23 9.02
C MET A 143 10.98 -5.92 8.98
N ALA A 144 10.81 -5.10 7.94
CA ALA A 144 11.51 -3.82 7.83
C ALA A 144 11.06 -2.81 8.90
N LYS A 145 9.75 -2.65 9.12
CA LYS A 145 9.20 -1.79 10.18
C LYS A 145 9.66 -2.28 11.55
N SER A 146 9.55 -3.58 11.83
CA SER A 146 10.03 -4.16 13.10
C SER A 146 11.52 -3.91 13.30
N PHE A 147 12.33 -4.08 12.25
CA PHE A 147 13.78 -3.83 12.30
C PHE A 147 14.10 -2.38 12.63
N VAL A 148 13.38 -1.42 12.02
CA VAL A 148 13.55 0.01 12.30
C VAL A 148 13.15 0.34 13.73
N LEU A 149 11.96 -0.09 14.17
CA LEU A 149 11.46 0.18 15.52
C LEU A 149 12.37 -0.40 16.61
N MET A 150 12.89 -1.62 16.42
CA MET A 150 13.87 -2.19 17.36
C MET A 150 15.16 -1.35 17.44
N GLY A 151 15.62 -0.79 16.32
CA GLY A 151 16.77 0.10 16.30
C GLY A 151 16.50 1.40 17.07
N THR A 152 15.34 2.00 16.85
CA THR A 152 14.89 3.20 17.57
C THR A 152 14.76 2.93 19.08
N GLU A 153 14.14 1.81 19.48
CA GLU A 153 14.02 1.41 20.89
C GLU A 153 15.39 1.14 21.55
N ALA A 154 16.35 0.64 20.77
CA ALA A 154 17.73 0.48 21.21
C ALA A 154 18.54 1.80 21.23
N GLY A 155 17.90 2.92 20.90
CA GLY A 155 18.50 4.27 20.96
C GLY A 155 19.37 4.62 19.75
N PHE A 156 19.28 3.87 18.65
CA PHE A 156 19.95 4.23 17.41
C PHE A 156 19.14 5.27 16.65
N ASP A 157 19.85 6.19 16.00
CA ASP A 157 19.27 7.08 15.01
C ASP A 157 19.01 6.30 13.72
N MET A 158 17.74 6.02 13.46
CA MET A 158 17.32 5.25 12.28
C MET A 158 17.09 6.11 11.05
N GLU A 159 17.22 7.44 11.18
CA GLU A 159 17.06 8.41 10.09
C GLU A 159 18.39 8.76 9.42
N SER A 160 19.53 8.54 10.11
CA SER A 160 20.86 8.73 9.52
C SER A 160 21.47 7.45 8.92
N PRO A 161 22.22 7.56 7.81
CA PRO A 161 23.00 6.44 7.26
C PRO A 161 23.95 5.82 8.29
N GLU A 162 24.60 6.64 9.11
CA GLU A 162 25.54 6.22 10.13
C GLU A 162 24.86 5.42 11.25
N GLY A 163 23.72 5.90 11.74
CA GLY A 163 22.97 5.21 12.79
C GLY A 163 22.34 3.91 12.30
N MET A 164 21.81 3.87 11.07
CA MET A 164 21.35 2.64 10.42
C MET A 164 22.48 1.60 10.30
N GLN A 165 23.67 2.01 9.87
CA GLN A 165 24.83 1.10 9.78
C GLN A 165 25.28 0.60 11.15
N ALA A 166 25.24 1.46 12.17
CA ALA A 166 25.56 1.06 13.54
C ALA A 166 24.55 0.04 14.08
N TRP A 167 23.25 0.24 13.81
CA TRP A 167 22.21 -0.71 14.19
C TRP A 167 22.35 -2.05 13.47
N VAL A 168 22.58 -2.07 12.15
CA VAL A 168 22.81 -3.32 11.40
C VAL A 168 23.95 -4.14 12.01
N LYS A 169 25.05 -3.49 12.39
CA LYS A 169 26.19 -4.16 13.05
C LYS A 169 25.78 -4.73 14.41
N ALA A 170 25.06 -3.96 15.22
CA ALA A 170 24.60 -4.40 16.54
C ALA A 170 23.61 -5.58 16.44
N TYR A 171 22.59 -5.46 15.58
CA TYR A 171 21.57 -6.48 15.34
C TYR A 171 22.18 -7.82 14.90
N ASN A 172 23.15 -7.79 13.98
CA ASN A 172 23.82 -8.99 13.49
C ASN A 172 24.71 -9.65 14.55
N ALA A 173 25.21 -8.89 15.53
CA ALA A 173 26.04 -9.42 16.62
C ALA A 173 25.21 -10.05 17.75
N THR A 174 23.98 -9.58 17.98
CA THR A 174 23.20 -9.95 19.19
C THR A 174 21.89 -10.67 18.89
N VAL A 175 21.12 -10.23 17.91
CA VAL A 175 19.74 -10.70 17.67
C VAL A 175 19.70 -11.77 16.58
N ALA A 176 20.39 -11.56 15.45
CA ALA A 176 20.39 -12.51 14.33
C ALA A 176 20.88 -13.93 14.73
N PRO A 177 21.95 -14.09 15.54
CA PRO A 177 22.40 -15.42 15.98
C PRO A 177 21.40 -16.12 16.92
N ALA A 178 20.71 -15.36 17.78
CA ALA A 178 19.71 -15.90 18.70
C ALA A 178 18.45 -16.37 17.95
N MET A 179 18.00 -15.62 16.95
CA MET A 179 16.88 -16.05 16.07
C MET A 179 17.24 -17.24 15.19
N ALA A 180 18.50 -17.35 14.74
CA ALA A 180 18.95 -18.52 13.98
C ALA A 180 19.05 -19.80 14.85
N ALA A 181 19.24 -19.66 16.15
CA ALA A 181 19.33 -20.78 17.10
C ALA A 181 17.95 -21.34 17.51
N THR A 182 16.88 -20.55 17.44
CA THR A 182 15.52 -20.96 17.77
C THR A 182 14.76 -21.63 16.63
N ASP A 183 15.39 -21.81 15.45
CA ASP A 183 14.76 -22.37 14.26
C ASP A 183 15.47 -23.67 13.78
N PRO A 184 15.10 -24.87 14.30
CA PRO A 184 15.78 -26.12 13.96
C PRO A 184 15.44 -26.65 12.56
N ALA A 185 14.47 -26.06 11.85
CA ALA A 185 13.85 -26.66 10.66
C ALA A 185 14.50 -26.28 9.31
N SER A 186 15.43 -25.31 9.26
CA SER A 186 15.98 -24.83 7.98
C SER A 186 17.26 -25.53 7.49
N LYS A 187 17.73 -26.58 8.17
CA LYS A 187 18.80 -27.46 7.65
C LYS A 187 18.25 -28.46 6.62
N LYS A 188 17.70 -27.98 5.50
CA LYS A 188 17.49 -28.82 4.30
C LYS A 188 17.74 -28.04 3.01
N LYS A 189 18.98 -28.20 2.51
CA LYS A 189 19.46 -28.05 1.12
C LYS A 189 19.21 -26.70 0.41
N LEU A 190 20.14 -25.77 0.60
CA LEU A 190 20.53 -24.83 -0.46
C LEU A 190 21.30 -25.60 -1.55
N ARG A 191 20.57 -26.05 -2.57
CA ARG A 191 21.12 -26.38 -3.89
C ARG A 191 20.11 -25.97 -4.95
N GLY A 192 20.48 -24.93 -5.71
CA GLY A 192 19.79 -24.47 -6.91
C GLY A 192 18.96 -23.21 -6.69
N ALA A 193 19.54 -22.05 -7.00
CA ALA A 193 18.76 -20.84 -7.24
C ALA A 193 17.85 -21.03 -8.47
N PRO A 194 16.62 -20.49 -8.42
CA PRO A 194 15.98 -19.99 -9.63
C PRO A 194 15.62 -18.51 -9.44
N THR A 195 16.32 -17.68 -10.20
CA THR A 195 15.83 -16.40 -10.73
C THR A 195 14.39 -16.54 -11.26
N GLY A 196 13.52 -15.61 -10.91
CA GLY A 196 12.24 -15.44 -11.61
C GLY A 196 11.08 -15.04 -10.71
N ILE A 197 10.75 -13.75 -10.76
CA ILE A 197 9.48 -13.16 -10.34
C ILE A 197 8.33 -14.01 -10.93
N ARG A 198 7.41 -14.50 -10.07
CA ARG A 198 6.18 -15.14 -10.52
C ARG A 198 4.97 -14.44 -9.93
N SER A 199 4.36 -13.65 -10.81
CA SER A 199 3.02 -13.11 -10.77
C SER A 199 1.97 -14.20 -10.55
N ALA A 200 1.08 -13.99 -9.59
CA ALA A 200 -0.06 -14.87 -9.32
C ALA A 200 -1.26 -14.44 -10.17
N GLN A 201 -1.28 -14.85 -11.44
CA GLN A 201 -2.50 -14.85 -12.26
C GLN A 201 -3.42 -15.99 -11.80
N ARG A 202 -4.57 -15.66 -11.20
CA ARG A 202 -5.68 -16.61 -11.00
C ARG A 202 -6.84 -16.29 -11.94
N ARG A 203 -7.00 -17.18 -12.91
CA ARG A 203 -7.94 -17.18 -14.05
C ARG A 203 -9.42 -17.03 -13.64
N LYS A 204 -10.17 -16.17 -14.33
CA LYS A 204 -11.64 -16.30 -14.52
C LYS A 204 -11.91 -16.74 -15.97
N ARG A 205 -12.49 -17.93 -16.16
CA ARG A 205 -13.01 -18.43 -17.45
C ARG A 205 -14.46 -17.97 -17.62
N LYS A 206 -14.80 -17.41 -18.79
CA LYS A 206 -16.17 -17.11 -19.26
C LYS A 206 -16.76 -18.30 -20.05
N PRO A 207 -18.09 -18.35 -20.28
CA PRO A 207 -18.87 -19.56 -20.56
C PRO A 207 -18.96 -19.98 -22.03
N ALA A 208 -19.43 -21.21 -22.26
CA ALA A 208 -19.63 -21.85 -23.57
C ALA A 208 -21.01 -21.59 -24.17
N HIS A 209 -21.08 -21.42 -25.50
CA HIS A 209 -22.29 -21.57 -26.32
C HIS A 209 -21.90 -21.86 -27.80
N PRO A 210 -22.81 -22.34 -28.66
CA PRO A 210 -22.96 -23.75 -29.04
C PRO A 210 -22.60 -24.02 -30.52
N HIS A 211 -22.34 -25.28 -30.87
CA HIS A 211 -22.19 -25.70 -32.26
C HIS A 211 -23.42 -26.49 -32.74
N GLU A 212 -24.17 -25.89 -33.66
CA GLU A 212 -25.13 -26.55 -34.52
C GLU A 212 -24.43 -27.29 -35.67
N ARG A 213 -25.01 -28.47 -35.97
CA ARG A 213 -25.23 -29.13 -37.27
C ARG A 213 -24.06 -29.32 -38.24
N ARG A 214 -23.78 -30.60 -38.53
CA ARG A 214 -23.62 -31.12 -39.89
C ARG A 214 -24.13 -32.57 -39.97
N GLU A 215 -25.19 -32.79 -40.75
CA GLU A 215 -25.39 -34.03 -41.51
C GLU A 215 -24.50 -33.98 -42.77
N PRO A 216 -24.25 -35.10 -43.46
CA PRO A 216 -25.26 -35.80 -44.26
C PRO A 216 -25.50 -37.27 -43.86
#